data_AF-A0A3D2AVL9-F1
#
_entry.id   AF-A0A3D2AVL9-F1
#
_cell.length_a   1.000
_cell.length_b   1.000
_cell.length_c   1.000
_cell.angle_alpha   90.00
_cell.angle_beta   90.00
_cell.angle_gamma   90.00
#
_symmetry.space_group_name_H-M   'P 1'
#
loop_
_entity.id
_entity.type
_entity.pdbx_description
1 polymer ?
#
loop_
_entity_poly.entity_id
_entity_poly.type
_entity_poly.pdbx_seq_one_letter_code
_entity_poly.pdbx_strand_id
1 'polypeptide(L)'
;MKPAIARWDSYHNNTNSIKVPCSQLWERMYVWYDGALNPCDFDYKSYLTVGNINEMTLSEAWLGARYSALRKAHLAEERSSCFPCDRCPL
;
A
#
# COMPACT_ATOMS: atom_id res chain seq x y z
N MET A 1 -6.22 19.33 19.74
CA MET A 1 -5.23 18.23 19.66
C MET A 1 -5.64 17.33 18.51
N LYS A 2 -4.76 17.01 17.55
CA LYS A 2 -5.13 16.06 16.46
C LYS A 2 -5.28 14.66 17.07
N PRO A 3 -6.34 13.91 16.74
CA PRO A 3 -6.49 12.55 17.22
C PRO A 3 -5.36 11.67 16.70
N ALA A 4 -4.95 10.67 17.49
CA ALA A 4 -3.98 9.69 17.05
C ALA A 4 -4.53 8.89 15.87
N ILE A 5 -3.67 8.59 14.90
CA ILE A 5 -4.03 7.78 13.74
C ILE A 5 -4.00 6.31 14.16
N ALA A 6 -5.10 5.58 13.97
CA ALA A 6 -5.22 4.17 14.32
C ALA A 6 -4.37 3.29 13.39
N ARG A 7 -3.07 3.16 13.70
CA ARG A 7 -2.12 2.29 12.96
C ARG A 7 -1.81 0.97 13.66
N TRP A 8 -2.32 0.75 14.87
CA TRP A 8 -2.02 -0.45 15.65
C TRP A 8 -2.66 -1.71 15.03
N ASP A 9 -3.88 -1.58 14.48
CA ASP A 9 -4.61 -2.65 13.80
C ASP A 9 -5.20 -2.19 12.47
N SER A 10 -4.30 -1.92 11.53
CA SER A 10 -4.63 -1.54 10.14
C SER A 10 -5.70 -2.41 9.49
N TYR A 11 -5.77 -3.69 9.89
CA TYR A 11 -6.58 -4.72 9.24
C TYR A 11 -8.01 -4.82 9.78
N HIS A 12 -8.24 -4.47 11.05
CA HIS A 12 -9.58 -4.45 11.66
C HIS A 12 -10.13 -3.04 11.90
N ASN A 13 -9.42 -2.01 11.44
CA ASN A 13 -9.99 -0.67 11.32
C ASN A 13 -11.30 -0.70 10.50
N ASN A 14 -12.19 0.27 10.78
CA ASN A 14 -13.39 0.45 9.96
C ASN A 14 -13.01 0.87 8.54
N THR A 15 -13.79 0.41 7.56
CA THR A 15 -13.69 0.92 6.19
C THR A 15 -14.02 2.40 6.14
N ASN A 16 -13.38 3.14 5.25
CA ASN A 16 -13.63 4.56 5.04
C ASN A 16 -14.01 4.87 3.59
N SER A 17 -14.44 6.12 3.34
CA SER A 17 -14.87 6.59 2.03
C SER A 17 -13.82 7.50 1.35
N ILE A 18 -12.54 7.33 1.67
CA ILE A 18 -11.46 8.12 1.06
C ILE A 18 -11.30 7.70 -0.39
N LYS A 19 -11.50 8.67 -1.30
CA LYS A 19 -11.33 8.49 -2.75
C LYS A 19 -10.01 9.01 -3.29
N VAL A 20 -9.37 9.92 -2.54
CA VAL A 20 -8.13 10.56 -2.96
C VAL A 20 -7.02 9.50 -3.07
N PRO A 21 -6.27 9.47 -4.18
CA PRO A 21 -5.14 8.56 -4.33
C PRO A 21 -4.11 8.74 -3.22
N CYS A 22 -3.58 7.64 -2.70
CA CYS A 22 -2.56 7.66 -1.66
C CYS A 22 -1.21 8.06 -2.29
N SER A 23 -0.69 9.25 -1.96
CA SER A 23 0.56 9.77 -2.54
C SER A 23 1.76 8.84 -2.31
N GLN A 24 1.70 8.04 -1.24
CA GLN A 24 2.71 7.08 -0.84
C GLN A 24 3.12 6.12 -1.96
N LEU A 25 2.16 5.75 -2.80
CA LEU A 25 2.37 4.85 -3.94
C LEU A 25 3.31 5.42 -5.00
N TRP A 26 3.59 6.72 -4.99
CA TRP A 26 4.51 7.41 -5.91
C TRP A 26 5.77 7.96 -5.22
N GLU A 27 5.79 7.97 -3.88
CA GLU A 27 6.90 8.55 -3.11
C GLU A 27 7.92 7.50 -2.66
N ARG A 28 7.48 6.29 -2.31
CA ARG A 28 8.35 5.29 -1.67
C ARG A 28 7.90 3.85 -1.87
N MET A 29 8.87 2.95 -1.69
CA MET A 29 8.68 1.49 -1.61
C MET A 29 9.61 0.97 -0.51
N TYR A 30 9.19 -0.05 0.19
CA TYR A 30 9.89 -0.65 1.32
C TYR A 30 10.41 -2.03 0.94
N VAL A 31 11.57 -2.37 1.48
CA VAL A 31 12.13 -3.73 1.45
C VAL A 31 12.06 -4.27 2.88
N TRP A 32 11.30 -5.35 3.09
CA TRP A 32 11.27 -6.03 4.38
C TRP A 32 12.50 -6.90 4.60
N TYR A 33 12.68 -7.36 5.84
CA TYR A 33 13.84 -8.15 6.27
C TYR A 33 13.97 -9.49 5.52
N ASP A 34 12.84 -10.04 5.03
CA ASP A 34 12.75 -11.27 4.24
C ASP A 34 12.85 -11.01 2.71
N GLY A 35 13.11 -9.76 2.32
CA GLY A 35 13.21 -9.34 0.95
C GLY A 35 11.90 -8.97 0.28
N ALA A 36 10.75 -9.08 0.96
CA ALA A 36 9.46 -8.69 0.39
C ALA A 36 9.43 -7.19 0.05
N LEU A 37 8.98 -6.87 -1.18
CA LEU A 37 8.89 -5.51 -1.69
C LEU A 37 7.47 -4.98 -1.50
N ASN A 38 7.32 -3.93 -0.69
CA ASN A 38 6.01 -3.44 -0.26
C ASN A 38 5.78 -1.97 -0.62
N PRO A 39 4.58 -1.61 -1.10
CA PRO A 39 4.26 -0.24 -1.48
C PRO A 39 3.96 0.66 -0.27
N CYS A 40 3.68 0.11 0.91
CA CYS A 40 3.25 0.88 2.08
C CYS A 40 3.61 0.19 3.40
N ASP A 41 4.05 0.96 4.40
CA ASP A 41 4.33 0.51 5.77
C ASP A 41 3.06 0.31 6.62
N PHE A 42 1.95 0.94 6.23
CA PHE A 42 0.64 0.68 6.87
C PHE A 42 0.21 -0.79 6.69
N ASP A 43 0.69 -1.44 5.63
CA ASP A 43 0.49 -2.86 5.35
C ASP A 43 1.68 -3.71 5.86
N TYR A 44 1.86 -3.76 7.17
CA TYR A 44 2.95 -4.49 7.82
C TYR A 44 2.89 -6.02 7.70
N LYS A 45 1.78 -6.59 7.22
CA LYS A 45 1.60 -8.01 6.87
C LYS A 45 1.75 -8.29 5.37
N SER A 46 2.07 -7.28 4.55
CA SER A 46 2.43 -7.45 3.14
C SER A 46 1.33 -8.03 2.23
N TYR A 47 0.06 -7.71 2.47
CA TYR A 47 -1.03 -8.08 1.55
C TYR A 47 -0.89 -7.43 0.16
N LEU A 48 -0.24 -6.29 0.09
CA LEU A 48 0.03 -5.51 -1.13
C LEU A 48 1.42 -5.78 -1.72
N THR A 49 2.10 -6.86 -1.31
CA THR A 49 3.45 -7.19 -1.81
C THR A 49 3.50 -7.25 -3.33
N VAL A 50 4.48 -6.54 -3.89
CA VAL A 50 4.67 -6.42 -5.34
C VAL A 50 5.75 -7.35 -5.89
N GLY A 51 6.51 -8.02 -5.02
CA GLY A 51 7.58 -8.95 -5.39
C GLY A 51 8.56 -9.21 -4.25
N ASN A 52 9.70 -9.82 -4.57
CA ASN A 52 10.81 -10.03 -3.63
C ASN A 52 12.14 -9.59 -4.28
N ILE A 53 13.01 -8.91 -3.53
CA ILE A 53 14.30 -8.39 -4.02
C ILE A 53 15.27 -9.48 -4.46
N ASN A 54 15.08 -10.72 -3.99
CA ASN A 54 15.90 -11.86 -4.39
C ASN A 54 15.51 -12.42 -5.77
N GLU A 55 14.37 -12.00 -6.32
CA GLU A 55 13.81 -12.51 -7.58
C GLU A 55 13.77 -11.43 -8.67
N MET A 56 13.74 -10.16 -8.30
CA MET A 56 13.62 -9.03 -9.22
C MET A 56 14.26 -7.76 -8.67
N THR A 57 14.58 -6.82 -9.55
CA THR A 57 15.10 -5.51 -9.18
C THR A 57 14.00 -4.59 -8.62
N LEU A 58 14.40 -3.58 -7.85
CA LEU A 58 13.48 -2.54 -7.36
C LEU A 58 12.77 -1.81 -8.50
N SER A 59 13.45 -1.60 -9.63
CA SER A 59 12.88 -0.93 -10.81
C SER A 59 11.79 -1.78 -11.45
N GLU A 60 12.03 -3.09 -11.61
CA GLU A 60 11.03 -4.01 -12.14
C GLU A 60 9.81 -4.12 -11.24
N ALA A 61 10.00 -4.15 -9.91
CA ALA A 61 8.89 -4.13 -8.96
C ALA A 61 8.10 -2.82 -9.00
N TRP A 62 8.80 -1.68 -9.08
CA TRP A 62 8.20 -0.34 -9.11
C TRP A 62 7.39 -0.08 -10.39
N LEU A 63 7.89 -0.52 -11.54
CA LEU A 63 7.24 -0.40 -12.86
C LEU A 63 6.32 -1.60 -13.16
N GLY A 64 6.33 -2.61 -12.30
CA GLY A 64 5.66 -3.90 -12.50
C GLY A 64 4.13 -3.80 -12.48
N ALA A 65 3.50 -4.87 -12.97
CA ALA A 65 2.05 -4.93 -13.13
C ALA A 65 1.29 -4.80 -11.80
N ARG A 66 1.78 -5.40 -10.72
CA ARG A 66 1.15 -5.35 -9.39
C ARG A 66 1.08 -3.93 -8.84
N TYR A 67 2.22 -3.23 -8.81
CA TYR A 67 2.28 -1.84 -8.33
C TYR A 67 1.47 -0.91 -9.26
N SER A 68 1.60 -1.09 -10.58
CA SER A 68 0.84 -0.32 -11.56
C SER A 68 -0.67 -0.50 -11.42
N ALA A 69 -1.15 -1.72 -11.15
CA ALA A 69 -2.56 -2.00 -10.91
C ALA A 69 -3.06 -1.29 -9.64
N LEU A 70 -2.29 -1.34 -8.55
CA LEU A 70 -2.62 -0.65 -7.30
C LEU A 70 -2.74 0.88 -7.50
N ARG A 71 -1.81 1.49 -8.23
CA ARG A 71 -1.85 2.92 -8.59
C ARG A 71 -3.06 3.25 -9.46
N LYS A 72 -3.37 2.43 -10.46
CA LYS A 72 -4.54 2.61 -11.34
C LYS A 72 -5.84 2.56 -10.55
N ALA A 73 -6.00 1.60 -9.65
CA ALA A 73 -7.17 1.50 -8.78
C ALA A 73 -7.33 2.78 -7.93
N HIS A 74 -6.24 3.30 -7.36
CA HIS A 74 -6.30 4.56 -6.61
C HIS A 74 -6.69 5.76 -7.48
N LEU A 75 -6.13 5.88 -8.69
CA LEU A 75 -6.48 6.95 -9.64
C LEU A 75 -7.93 6.85 -10.15
N ALA A 76 -8.50 5.65 -10.17
CA ALA A 76 -9.90 5.41 -10.55
C ALA A 76 -10.90 5.62 -9.39
N GLU A 77 -10.47 6.18 -8.25
CA GLU A 77 -11.25 6.28 -7.01
C GLU A 77 -11.64 4.93 -6.39
N GLU A 78 -11.03 3.83 -6.83
CA GLU A 78 -11.29 2.45 -6.37
C GLU A 78 -10.35 2.05 -5.22
N ARG A 79 -9.81 3.03 -4.48
CA ARG A 79 -8.98 2.79 -3.28
C ARG A 79 -9.66 1.84 -2.29
N SER A 80 -10.99 1.94 -2.14
CA SER A 80 -11.80 1.10 -1.26
C SER A 80 -11.87 -0.37 -1.67
N SER A 81 -11.42 -0.73 -2.88
CA SER A 81 -11.30 -2.11 -3.33
C SER A 81 -9.96 -2.77 -2.95
N CYS A 82 -9.00 -1.97 -2.46
CA CYS A 82 -7.64 -2.43 -2.15
C CYS A 82 -7.51 -2.67 -0.64
N PHE A 83 -7.31 -3.91 -0.20
CA PHE A 83 -7.05 -4.23 1.20
C PHE A 83 -5.55 -4.12 1.52
N PRO A 84 -5.11 -3.40 2.59
CA PRO A 84 -5.89 -2.69 3.63
C PRO A 84 -6.09 -1.18 3.37
N CYS A 85 -5.89 -0.68 2.14
CA CYS A 85 -6.06 0.73 1.80
C CYS A 85 -7.49 1.27 2.07
N ASP A 86 -8.49 0.41 1.98
CA ASP A 86 -9.91 0.67 2.28
C ASP A 86 -10.19 1.00 3.76
N ARG A 87 -9.25 0.66 4.64
CA ARG A 87 -9.25 0.92 6.08
C ARG A 87 -8.16 1.89 6.52
N CYS A 88 -7.31 2.33 5.59
CA CYS A 88 -6.22 3.26 5.86
C CYS A 88 -6.78 4.69 6.02
N PRO A 89 -6.58 5.36 7.18
CA PRO A 89 -7.15 6.69 7.46
C PRO A 89 -6.34 7.86 6.87
N LEU A 90 -5.34 7.57 6.03
CA LEU A 90 -4.41 8.56 5.45
C LEU A 90 -4.83 9.03 4.05
#